data_AF-A0A1V2YIP1-F1
#
_entry.id   AF-A0A1V2YIP1-F1
#
_cell.length_a   1.000
_cell.length_b   1.000
_cell.length_c   1.000
_cell.angle_alpha   90.00
_cell.angle_beta   90.00
_cell.angle_gamma   90.00
#
_symmetry.space_group_name_H-M   'P 1'
#
loop_
_entity.id
_entity.type
_entity.pdbx_description
1 polymer ?
#
loop_
_entity_poly.entity_id
_entity_poly.type
_entity_poly.pdbx_seq_one_letter_code
_entity_poly.pdbx_strand_id
1 'polypeptide(L)'
;MEKIQKSQLIMFALTIIIIGISYGINPEVYALELYGLQVVGNMVYIFRTLCGVYLGLGIFWIYTAISKQFIWGLVVECFFVGGAILGRLSSILLDGFPNNFFLQFFLFGEVFFLIVALFLLNKARGAK
;
A
#
# COMPACT_ATOMS: atom_id res chain seq x y z
N MET A 1 0.45 21.77 -9.70
CA MET A 1 -0.16 20.43 -9.62
C MET A 1 0.90 19.36 -9.45
N GLU A 2 1.96 19.37 -10.26
CA GLU A 2 3.08 18.42 -10.18
C GLU A 2 3.67 18.24 -8.78
N LYS A 3 3.85 19.32 -8.01
CA LYS A 3 4.36 19.24 -6.63
C LYS A 3 3.51 18.34 -5.74
N ILE A 4 2.18 18.43 -5.84
CA ILE A 4 1.25 17.64 -5.02
C ILE A 4 1.28 16.17 -5.45
N GLN A 5 1.30 15.90 -6.76
CA GLN A 5 1.42 14.55 -7.29
C GLN A 5 2.74 13.89 -6.88
N LYS A 6 3.84 14.63 -6.97
CA LYS A 6 5.14 14.16 -6.49
C LYS A 6 5.10 13.85 -5.00
N SER A 7 4.56 14.76 -4.18
CA SER A 7 4.42 14.54 -2.73
C SER A 7 3.57 13.30 -2.41
N GLN A 8 2.43 13.13 -3.08
CA GLN A 8 1.57 11.95 -2.92
C GLN A 8 2.36 10.65 -3.16
N LEU A 9 2.98 10.55 -4.34
CA LEU A 9 3.70 9.33 -4.74
C LEU A 9 4.90 9.03 -3.82
N ILE A 10 5.62 10.06 -3.36
CA ILE A 10 6.73 9.87 -2.42
C ILE A 10 6.22 9.44 -1.04
N MET A 11 5.17 10.07 -0.51
CA MET A 11 4.59 9.65 0.76
C MET A 11 4.09 8.22 0.68
N PHE A 12 3.35 7.88 -0.37
CA PHE A 12 2.84 6.53 -0.58
C PHE A 12 3.98 5.52 -0.74
N ALA A 13 5.02 5.83 -1.52
CA ALA A 13 6.19 4.98 -1.66
C ALA A 13 6.87 4.70 -0.32
N LEU A 14 7.09 5.72 0.51
CA LEU A 14 7.70 5.57 1.83
C LEU A 14 6.83 4.69 2.75
N THR A 15 5.51 4.89 2.74
CA THR A 15 4.58 4.04 3.48
C THR A 15 4.70 2.58 3.06
N ILE A 16 4.70 2.28 1.76
CA ILE A 16 4.82 0.90 1.26
C ILE A 16 6.20 0.30 1.56
N ILE A 17 7.27 1.08 1.46
CA ILE A 17 8.62 0.62 1.80
C ILE A 17 8.72 0.25 3.28
N ILE A 18 8.20 1.10 4.17
CA ILE A 18 8.21 0.84 5.61
C ILE A 18 7.44 -0.45 5.90
N ILE A 19 6.23 -0.61 5.34
CA ILE A 19 5.42 -1.82 5.48
C ILE A 19 6.15 -3.06 4.91
N GLY A 20 6.83 -2.93 3.76
CA GLY A 20 7.58 -4.02 3.16
C GLY A 20 8.75 -4.47 4.03
N ILE A 21 9.56 -3.53 4.52
CA ILE A 21 10.70 -3.79 5.41
C ILE A 21 10.24 -4.51 6.67
N SER A 22 9.12 -4.07 7.24
CA SER A 22 8.49 -4.68 8.40
C SER A 22 8.21 -6.17 8.22
N TYR A 23 7.67 -6.57 7.07
CA TYR A 23 7.48 -8.00 6.74
C TYR A 23 8.81 -8.75 6.55
N GLY A 24 9.86 -8.08 6.07
CA GLY A 24 11.13 -8.74 5.76
C GLY A 24 12.05 -8.96 6.95
N ILE A 25 12.18 -7.96 7.84
CA ILE A 25 13.15 -7.98 8.95
C ILE A 25 12.68 -8.91 10.06
N ASN A 26 11.44 -8.75 10.52
CA ASN A 26 10.89 -9.56 11.60
C ASN A 26 9.43 -9.95 11.30
N PRO A 27 9.23 -10.92 10.40
CA PRO A 27 7.88 -11.38 10.05
C PRO A 27 7.12 -11.96 11.23
N GLU A 28 7.81 -12.52 12.23
CA GLU A 28 7.17 -13.15 13.41
C GLU A 28 6.41 -12.12 14.24
N VAL A 29 7.06 -10.99 14.55
CA VAL A 29 6.45 -9.89 15.31
C VAL A 29 5.29 -9.28 14.52
N TYR A 30 5.51 -8.97 13.24
CA TYR A 30 4.48 -8.34 12.42
C TYR A 30 3.26 -9.24 12.20
N ALA A 31 3.47 -10.53 11.93
CA ALA A 31 2.38 -11.49 11.76
C ALA A 31 1.56 -11.66 13.05
N LEU A 32 2.24 -11.71 14.20
CA LEU A 32 1.57 -11.85 15.48
C LEU A 32 0.80 -10.58 15.87
N GLU A 33 1.40 -9.40 15.77
CA GLU A 33 0.77 -8.15 16.22
C GLU A 33 -0.38 -7.69 15.32
N LEU A 34 -0.23 -7.82 14.00
CA LEU A 34 -1.25 -7.36 13.06
C LEU A 34 -2.35 -8.40 12.83
N TYR A 35 -1.99 -9.68 12.78
CA TYR A 35 -2.88 -10.74 12.32
C TYR A 35 -3.10 -11.86 13.34
N GLY A 36 -2.40 -11.84 14.49
CA GLY A 36 -2.48 -12.93 15.47
C GLY A 36 -1.87 -14.24 14.97
N LEU A 37 -1.01 -14.19 13.95
CA LEU A 37 -0.46 -15.37 13.27
C LEU A 37 0.93 -15.72 13.82
N GLN A 38 1.14 -16.99 14.12
CA GLN A 38 2.49 -17.52 14.36
C GLN A 38 3.13 -17.92 13.03
N VAL A 39 4.33 -17.40 12.77
CA VAL A 39 5.10 -17.75 11.57
C VAL A 39 5.75 -19.11 11.79
N VAL A 40 5.32 -20.13 11.04
CA VAL A 40 5.83 -21.49 11.16
C VAL A 40 6.34 -22.02 9.82
N GLY A 41 7.34 -22.90 9.87
CA GLY A 41 7.91 -23.55 8.69
C GLY A 41 8.34 -22.55 7.61
N ASN A 42 7.80 -22.73 6.40
CA ASN A 42 8.20 -21.94 5.24
C ASN A 42 7.49 -20.57 5.11
N MET A 43 6.68 -20.17 6.08
CA MET A 43 5.99 -18.87 6.05
C MET A 43 6.96 -17.68 5.98
N VAL A 44 8.16 -17.80 6.56
CA VAL A 44 9.21 -16.77 6.50
C VAL A 44 9.62 -16.42 5.06
N TYR A 45 9.61 -17.40 4.15
CA TYR A 45 9.92 -17.17 2.74
C TYR A 45 8.83 -16.35 2.06
N ILE A 46 7.55 -16.60 2.40
CA ILE A 46 6.41 -15.84 1.88
C ILE A 46 6.52 -14.38 2.30
N PHE A 47 6.75 -14.10 3.58
CA PHE A 47 6.89 -12.72 4.07
C PHE A 47 8.09 -12.00 3.44
N ARG A 48 9.22 -12.69 3.23
CA ARG A 48 10.38 -12.11 2.54
C ARG A 48 10.12 -11.84 1.07
N THR A 49 9.38 -12.71 0.38
CA THR A 49 8.92 -12.44 -0.99
C THR A 49 8.01 -11.22 -1.04
N LEU A 50 7.05 -11.11 -0.11
CA LEU A 50 6.19 -9.94 0.01
C LEU A 50 7.00 -8.67 0.27
N CYS A 51 7.98 -8.70 1.18
CA CYS A 51 8.90 -7.58 1.38
C CYS A 51 9.56 -7.13 0.07
N GLY A 52 10.13 -8.05 -0.71
CA GLY A 52 10.74 -7.73 -2.00
C GLY A 52 9.78 -7.07 -2.99
N VAL A 53 8.53 -7.56 -3.07
CA VAL A 53 7.48 -6.96 -3.92
C VAL A 53 7.14 -5.54 -3.47
N TYR A 54 6.97 -5.31 -2.16
CA TYR A 54 6.66 -3.99 -1.61
C TYR A 54 7.80 -2.99 -1.83
N LEU A 55 9.06 -3.43 -1.65
CA LEU A 55 10.23 -2.62 -1.96
C LEU A 55 10.31 -2.26 -3.44
N GLY A 56 10.09 -3.22 -4.34
CA GLY A 56 10.07 -3.00 -5.78
C GLY A 56 9.01 -1.98 -6.20
N LEU A 57 7.80 -2.09 -5.66
CA LEU A 57 6.71 -1.14 -5.91
C LEU A 57 7.00 0.24 -5.31
N GLY A 58 7.55 0.31 -4.09
CA GLY A 58 8.00 1.56 -3.49
C GLY A 58 9.01 2.30 -4.36
N ILE A 59 10.02 1.58 -4.87
CA ILE A 59 11.01 2.12 -5.81
C ILE A 59 10.33 2.59 -7.10
N PHE A 60 9.36 1.84 -7.63
CA PHE A 60 8.58 2.24 -8.80
C PHE A 60 7.83 3.58 -8.58
N TRP A 61 7.20 3.79 -7.42
CA TRP A 61 6.55 5.07 -7.12
C TRP A 61 7.55 6.23 -6.95
N ILE A 62 8.71 5.99 -6.34
CA ILE A 62 9.80 6.98 -6.30
C ILE A 62 10.25 7.32 -7.72
N TYR A 63 10.47 6.31 -8.56
CA TYR A 63 10.88 6.49 -9.95
C TYR A 63 9.87 7.34 -10.73
N THR A 64 8.59 7.01 -10.69
CA THR A 64 7.54 7.76 -11.38
C THR A 64 7.38 9.19 -10.85
N ALA A 65 7.63 9.41 -9.55
CA ALA A 65 7.63 10.74 -8.94
C ALA A 65 8.82 11.61 -9.39
N ILE A 66 10.02 11.04 -9.56
CA ILE A 66 11.23 11.77 -9.97
C ILE A 66 11.23 12.01 -11.49
N SER A 67 10.85 10.99 -12.27
CA SER A 67 10.77 11.05 -13.75
C SER A 67 9.55 11.82 -14.27
N LYS A 68 8.73 12.39 -13.38
CA LYS A 68 7.47 13.09 -13.71
C LYS A 68 6.43 12.23 -14.45
N GLN A 69 6.53 10.91 -14.36
CA GLN A 69 5.55 9.97 -14.92
C GLN A 69 4.33 9.80 -13.98
N PHE A 70 3.75 10.92 -13.54
CA PHE A 70 2.75 10.96 -12.47
C PHE A 70 1.50 10.12 -12.77
N ILE A 71 1.02 10.11 -14.02
CA ILE A 71 -0.17 9.36 -14.41
C ILE A 71 0.04 7.86 -14.17
N TRP A 72 1.21 7.31 -14.53
CA TRP A 72 1.51 5.90 -14.33
C TRP A 72 1.64 5.55 -12.84
N GLY A 73 2.32 6.41 -12.07
CA GLY A 73 2.42 6.24 -10.62
C GLY A 73 1.05 6.20 -9.94
N LEU A 74 0.19 7.18 -10.26
CA LEU A 74 -1.16 7.31 -9.68
C LEU A 74 -2.10 6.18 -10.12
N VAL A 75 -2.01 5.71 -11.37
CA VAL A 75 -2.82 4.57 -11.84
C VAL A 75 -2.44 3.29 -11.09
N VAL A 76 -1.15 2.99 -10.96
CA VAL A 76 -0.69 1.81 -10.24
C VAL A 76 -1.01 1.92 -8.75
N GLU A 77 -0.90 3.12 -8.15
CA GLU A 77 -1.37 3.39 -6.77
C GLU A 77 -2.86 3.07 -6.63
N CYS A 78 -3.71 3.53 -7.56
CA CYS A 78 -5.15 3.23 -7.52
C CYS A 78 -5.44 1.74 -7.60
N PHE A 79 -4.76 0.98 -8.47
CA PHE A 79 -4.96 -0.46 -8.57
C PHE A 79 -4.46 -1.20 -7.34
N PHE A 80 -3.30 -0.83 -6.82
CA PHE A 80 -2.71 -1.45 -5.63
C PHE A 80 -3.60 -1.24 -4.40
N VAL A 81 -3.93 0.03 -4.10
CA VAL A 81 -4.73 0.39 -2.92
C VAL A 81 -6.19 -0.04 -3.11
N GLY A 82 -6.75 0.13 -4.30
CA GLY A 82 -8.10 -0.32 -4.63
C GLY A 82 -8.24 -1.84 -4.48
N GLY A 83 -7.26 -2.61 -4.95
CA GLY A 83 -7.23 -4.06 -4.74
C GLY A 83 -7.17 -4.44 -3.27
N ALA A 84 -6.34 -3.76 -2.47
CA ALA A 84 -6.26 -3.99 -1.02
C ALA A 84 -7.59 -3.70 -0.32
N ILE A 85 -8.24 -2.56 -0.62
CA ILE A 85 -9.56 -2.20 -0.07
C ILE A 85 -10.60 -3.25 -0.45
N LEU A 86 -10.64 -3.68 -1.72
CA LEU A 86 -11.58 -4.71 -2.16
C LEU A 86 -11.37 -6.03 -1.38
N GLY A 87 -10.11 -6.42 -1.18
CA GLY A 87 -9.77 -7.56 -0.33
C GLY A 87 -10.31 -7.41 1.09
N ARG A 88 -10.03 -6.27 1.75
CA ARG A 88 -10.53 -6.00 3.11
C ARG A 88 -12.04 -5.94 3.20
N LEU A 89 -12.70 -5.31 2.24
CA LEU A 89 -14.17 -5.26 2.20
C LEU A 89 -14.76 -6.66 2.05
N SER A 90 -14.13 -7.53 1.23
CA SER A 90 -14.56 -8.93 1.13
C SER A 90 -14.43 -9.67 2.47
N SER A 91 -13.32 -9.49 3.19
CA SER A 91 -13.16 -10.04 4.54
C SER A 91 -14.16 -9.45 5.53
N ILE A 92 -14.44 -8.15 5.49
CA ILE A 92 -15.44 -7.54 6.39
C ILE A 92 -16.84 -8.10 6.13
N LEU A 93 -17.18 -8.32 4.87
CA LEU A 93 -18.48 -8.88 4.48
C LEU A 93 -18.62 -10.35 4.88
N LEU A 94 -17.55 -11.14 4.78
CA LEU A 94 -17.58 -12.59 5.02
C LEU A 94 -17.27 -12.95 6.49
N ASP A 95 -16.31 -12.28 7.10
CA ASP A 95 -15.70 -12.60 8.39
C ASP A 95 -16.00 -11.57 9.48
N GLY A 96 -16.60 -10.42 9.12
CA GLY A 96 -16.93 -9.33 10.03
C GLY A 96 -15.81 -8.30 10.20
N PHE A 97 -16.10 -7.24 10.98
CA PHE A 97 -15.15 -6.14 11.15
C PHE A 97 -13.96 -6.55 12.06
N PRO A 98 -12.71 -6.25 11.68
CA PRO A 98 -11.56 -6.66 12.47
C PRO A 98 -11.53 -5.91 13.80
N ASN A 99 -11.31 -6.62 14.92
CA ASN A 99 -11.12 -6.01 16.24
C ASN A 99 -9.72 -5.41 16.44
N ASN A 100 -8.77 -5.69 15.54
CA ASN A 100 -7.41 -5.18 15.60
C ASN A 100 -7.37 -3.71 15.12
N PHE A 101 -6.98 -2.80 16.01
CA PHE A 101 -6.88 -1.37 15.74
C PHE A 101 -5.98 -1.04 14.55
N PHE A 102 -4.86 -1.73 14.37
CA PHE A 102 -3.94 -1.47 13.25
C PHE A 102 -4.57 -1.82 11.90
N LEU A 103 -5.34 -2.90 11.83
CA LEU A 103 -6.05 -3.28 10.60
C LEU A 103 -7.13 -2.26 10.22
N GLN A 104 -7.83 -1.72 11.22
CA GLN A 104 -8.78 -0.63 11.02
C GLN A 104 -8.07 0.63 10.53
N PHE A 105 -6.96 1.00 11.18
CA PHE A 105 -6.14 2.16 10.79
C PHE A 105 -5.63 2.06 9.35
N PHE A 106 -5.16 0.87 8.93
CA PHE A 106 -4.75 0.64 7.55
C PHE A 106 -5.90 0.80 6.57
N LEU A 107 -7.10 0.30 6.86
CA LEU A 107 -8.25 0.47 5.99
C LEU A 107 -8.58 1.95 5.77
N PHE A 108 -8.60 2.77 6.82
CA PHE A 108 -8.84 4.21 6.69
C PHE A 108 -7.74 4.91 5.92
N GLY A 109 -6.47 4.54 6.16
CA GLY A 109 -5.32 5.05 5.43
C GLY A 109 -5.40 4.70 3.93
N GLU A 110 -5.73 3.45 3.60
CA GLU A 110 -5.92 2.99 2.23
C GLU A 110 -7.01 3.79 1.52
N VAL A 111 -8.17 3.98 2.16
CA VAL A 111 -9.27 4.79 1.59
C VAL A 111 -8.82 6.23 1.35
N PHE A 112 -8.08 6.83 2.29
CA PHE A 112 -7.53 8.17 2.13
C PHE A 112 -6.56 8.26 0.94
N PHE A 113 -5.59 7.35 0.85
CA PHE A 113 -4.63 7.32 -0.27
C PHE A 113 -5.36 7.15 -1.61
N LEU A 114 -6.34 6.25 -1.70
CA LEU A 114 -7.10 6.02 -2.93
C LEU A 114 -7.88 7.26 -3.36
N ILE A 115 -8.58 7.94 -2.44
CA ILE A 115 -9.34 9.16 -2.75
C ILE A 115 -8.42 10.25 -3.30
N VAL A 116 -7.28 10.47 -2.65
CA VAL A 116 -6.30 11.48 -3.09
C VAL A 116 -5.71 11.10 -4.45
N ALA A 117 -5.36 9.83 -4.66
CA ALA A 117 -4.82 9.35 -5.92
C ALA A 117 -5.82 9.53 -7.08
N LEU A 118 -7.09 9.17 -6.89
CA LEU A 118 -8.16 9.36 -7.89
C LEU A 118 -8.40 10.83 -8.20
N PHE A 119 -8.44 11.69 -7.18
CA PHE A 119 -8.58 13.13 -7.37
C PHE A 119 -7.44 13.71 -8.20
N LEU A 120 -6.20 13.37 -7.87
CA LEU A 120 -5.02 13.83 -8.60
C LEU A 120 -4.95 13.27 -10.02
N LEU A 121 -5.38 12.02 -10.22
CA LEU A 121 -5.43 11.38 -11.53
C LEU A 121 -6.44 12.05 -12.45
N ASN A 122 -7.64 12.35 -11.95
CA ASN A 122 -8.68 13.06 -12.70
C ASN A 122 -8.19 14.45 -13.12
N LYS A 123 -7.53 15.18 -12.21
CA LYS A 123 -6.97 16.49 -12.51
C LYS A 123 -5.79 16.44 -13.49
N ALA A 124 -5.00 15.36 -13.47
CA ALA A 124 -3.92 15.14 -14.43
C ALA A 124 -4.44 14.86 -15.84
N ARG A 125 -5.57 14.16 -15.96
CA ARG A 125 -6.19 13.80 -17.23
C ARG A 125 -6.97 14.95 -17.87
N GLY A 126 -7.69 15.75 -17.07
CA GLY A 126 -8.46 16.90 -17.56
C GLY A 126 -7.63 18.16 -17.89
N ALA A 127 -6.32 18.12 -17.67
CA ALA A 127 -5.39 19.20 -18.05
C ALA A 127 -4.72 18.97 -19.42
N LYS A 128 -5.11 17.92 -20.14
CA LYS A 128 -4.80 17.70 -21.55
C LYS A 128 -5.94 18.22 -22.40
#